data_AF-A0A426JH96-F1
#
_entry.id   AF-A0A426JH96-F1
#
_cell.length_a   1.000
_cell.length_b   1.000
_cell.length_c   1.000
_cell.angle_alpha   90.00
_cell.angle_beta   90.00
_cell.angle_gamma   90.00
#
_symmetry.space_group_name_H-M   'P 1'
#
loop_
_entity.id
_entity.type
_entity.pdbx_description
1 polymer ?
#
loop_
_entity_poly.entity_id
_entity_poly.type
_entity_poly.pdbx_seq_one_letter_code
_entity_poly.pdbx_strand_id
1 'polypeptide(L)'
;MKSSKPYYKMDFKNLDEYYEYLENDTNFQYLDLNTYKYITALRDKIEDENTKKLCSYELFFADFSIEEGKHILKFQSGANAYPTLELFDDNFDYIKTRANKVQNPKYKAKYNHLLWLSPQKHIDFAKEAIESYLSLLKNSSFSVDDNLQCLSFGKYFKNLFILSQTVNYKKDEIISYLISLLESDKLNDFTKYSLMDFIIENSKKIDSLITQKFFDYSKNKISDLDERVLESYLKLLVILSRKLNLKDEIYEFHEKLGDYHISQLENEKNKGFIAHHYYTNALEEYKKANNKEKIEQTAVLLEQAKKTIDLKKVSFELEDEKYNKLLNQW
;
A
#
# COMPACT_ATOMS: atom_id res chain seq x y z
N MET A 1 22.08 20.64 -6.22
CA MET A 1 21.29 21.66 -5.50
C MET A 1 19.84 21.55 -5.96
N LYS A 2 18.95 21.00 -5.12
CA LYS A 2 17.53 20.85 -5.44
C LYS A 2 16.84 22.21 -5.26
N SER A 3 16.33 22.74 -6.37
CA SER A 3 15.33 23.82 -6.35
C SER A 3 14.05 23.23 -5.74
N SER A 4 13.87 23.45 -4.43
CA SER A 4 12.54 23.36 -3.82
C SER A 4 11.73 24.53 -4.37
N LYS A 5 10.83 24.27 -5.32
CA LYS A 5 9.85 25.28 -5.75
C LYS A 5 9.09 25.77 -4.50
N PRO A 6 8.97 27.08 -4.27
CA PRO A 6 8.20 27.59 -3.15
C PRO A 6 6.73 27.14 -3.31
N TYR A 7 6.12 26.69 -2.21
CA TYR A 7 4.69 26.41 -2.15
C TYR A 7 3.93 27.72 -2.42
N TYR A 8 3.57 27.97 -3.68
CA TYR A 8 2.57 28.98 -4.00
C TYR A 8 1.26 28.51 -3.39
N LYS A 9 0.76 29.25 -2.40
CA LYS A 9 -0.62 29.12 -1.95
C LYS A 9 -1.50 29.42 -3.16
N MET A 10 -2.04 28.38 -3.79
CA MET A 10 -2.98 28.57 -4.88
C MET A 10 -4.25 29.18 -4.31
N ASP A 11 -4.65 30.32 -4.88
CA ASP A 11 -5.79 31.09 -4.43
C ASP A 11 -6.79 31.23 -5.58
N PHE A 12 -7.65 30.21 -5.72
CA PHE A 12 -8.67 30.18 -6.76
C PHE A 12 -9.76 31.22 -6.49
N LYS A 13 -10.24 31.87 -7.54
CA LYS A 13 -11.35 32.85 -7.50
C LYS A 13 -12.70 32.21 -7.82
N ASN A 14 -12.71 31.12 -8.55
CA ASN A 14 -13.90 30.41 -8.98
C ASN A 14 -13.59 28.93 -9.23
N LEU A 15 -14.63 28.14 -9.47
CA LEU A 15 -14.52 26.72 -9.73
C LEU A 15 -13.82 26.39 -11.06
N ASP A 16 -13.90 27.26 -12.07
CA ASP A 16 -13.24 27.01 -13.36
C ASP A 16 -11.72 27.04 -13.23
N GLU A 17 -11.16 27.98 -12.45
CA GLU A 17 -9.73 28.00 -12.12
C GLU A 17 -9.30 26.74 -11.34
N TYR A 18 -10.14 26.26 -10.43
CA TYR A 18 -9.90 25.01 -9.71
C TYR A 18 -9.91 23.80 -10.67
N TYR A 19 -10.86 23.74 -11.61
CA TYR A 19 -10.90 22.66 -12.60
C TYR A 19 -9.70 22.71 -13.54
N GLU A 20 -9.29 23.90 -13.99
CA GLU A 20 -8.09 24.06 -14.80
C GLU A 20 -6.84 23.57 -14.07
N TYR A 21 -6.74 23.80 -12.75
CA TYR A 21 -5.71 23.21 -11.92
C TYR A 21 -5.76 21.68 -11.92
N LEU A 22 -6.94 21.07 -11.75
CA LEU A 22 -7.07 19.60 -11.80
C LEU A 22 -6.70 19.03 -13.17
N GLU A 23 -7.06 19.71 -14.27
CA GLU A 23 -6.69 19.26 -15.62
C GLU A 23 -5.16 19.27 -15.81
N ASN A 24 -4.50 20.32 -15.32
CA ASN A 24 -3.06 20.51 -15.45
C ASN A 24 -2.23 19.86 -14.33
N ASP A 25 -2.84 19.10 -13.42
CA ASP A 25 -2.11 18.43 -12.33
C ASP A 25 -1.19 17.33 -12.88
N THR A 26 0.11 17.57 -12.79
CA THR A 26 1.15 16.59 -13.12
C THR A 26 1.61 15.78 -11.90
N ASN A 27 1.06 16.01 -10.71
CA ASN A 27 1.45 15.30 -9.50
C ASN A 27 0.87 13.88 -9.49
N PHE A 28 1.75 12.90 -9.65
CA PHE A 28 1.38 11.48 -9.60
C PHE A 28 1.18 10.93 -8.18
N GLN A 29 1.32 11.76 -7.14
CA GLN A 29 1.06 11.31 -5.76
C GLN A 29 -0.39 10.87 -5.59
N TYR A 30 -0.54 9.68 -5.00
CA TYR A 30 -1.83 9.09 -4.66
C TYR A 30 -2.57 9.90 -3.59
N LEU A 31 -1.83 10.40 -2.59
CA LEU A 31 -2.35 11.29 -1.55
C LEU A 31 -2.06 12.74 -1.92
N ASP A 32 -3.11 13.48 -2.25
CA ASP A 32 -3.02 14.93 -2.41
C ASP A 32 -3.35 15.64 -1.09
N LEU A 33 -2.30 16.10 -0.41
CA LEU A 33 -2.41 16.75 0.90
C LEU A 33 -2.84 18.23 0.82
N ASN A 34 -3.02 18.80 -0.37
CA ASN A 34 -3.24 20.23 -0.54
C ASN A 34 -4.56 20.58 -1.25
N THR A 35 -5.07 19.72 -2.14
CA THR A 35 -6.29 20.01 -2.90
C THR A 35 -7.49 20.31 -2.00
N TYR A 36 -7.66 19.61 -0.87
CA TYR A 36 -8.72 19.91 0.09
C TYR A 36 -8.60 21.33 0.69
N LYS A 37 -7.37 21.82 0.90
CA LYS A 37 -7.13 23.17 1.47
C LYS A 37 -7.53 24.24 0.47
N TYR A 38 -7.20 24.04 -0.80
CA TYR A 38 -7.52 25.01 -1.84
C TYR A 38 -9.02 25.12 -2.09
N ILE A 39 -9.73 23.98 -2.18
CA ILE A 39 -11.18 24.00 -2.37
C ILE A 39 -11.93 24.48 -1.12
N THR A 40 -11.41 24.22 0.08
CA THR A 40 -11.95 24.81 1.33
C THR A 40 -11.84 26.33 1.29
N ALA A 41 -10.66 26.86 0.94
CA ALA A 41 -10.45 28.31 0.86
C ALA A 41 -11.33 28.98 -0.20
N LEU A 42 -11.55 28.32 -1.35
CA LEU A 42 -12.48 28.80 -2.38
C LEU A 42 -13.92 28.80 -1.86
N ARG A 43 -14.39 27.69 -1.29
CA ARG A 43 -15.75 27.57 -0.73
C ARG A 43 -16.05 28.67 0.28
N ASP A 44 -15.12 28.94 1.20
CA ASP A 44 -15.31 29.91 2.28
C ASP A 44 -15.38 31.36 1.79
N LYS A 45 -14.95 31.65 0.55
CA LYS A 45 -15.02 32.98 -0.08
C LYS A 45 -16.27 33.21 -0.92
N ILE A 46 -16.86 32.15 -1.44
CA ILE A 46 -18.04 32.24 -2.31
C ILE A 46 -19.24 32.60 -1.43
N GLU A 47 -20.08 33.53 -1.87
CA GLU A 47 -21.32 33.87 -1.15
C GLU A 47 -22.54 33.10 -1.69
N ASP A 48 -22.59 32.85 -3.00
CA ASP A 48 -23.66 32.10 -3.66
C ASP A 48 -23.76 30.66 -3.16
N GLU A 49 -24.91 30.31 -2.57
CA GLU A 49 -25.14 29.01 -1.93
C GLU A 49 -25.07 27.85 -2.91
N ASN A 50 -25.52 28.03 -4.15
CA ASN A 50 -25.43 26.98 -5.16
C ASN A 50 -23.96 26.66 -5.48
N THR A 51 -23.14 27.69 -5.69
CA THR A 51 -21.71 27.52 -5.99
C THR A 51 -20.93 27.01 -4.77
N LYS A 52 -21.27 27.44 -3.55
CA LYS A 52 -20.73 26.87 -2.31
C LYS A 52 -21.03 25.37 -2.19
N LYS A 53 -22.24 24.96 -2.57
CA LYS A 53 -22.64 23.55 -2.58
C LYS A 53 -21.78 22.73 -3.54
N LEU A 54 -21.54 23.23 -4.75
CA LEU A 54 -20.63 22.58 -5.70
C LEU A 54 -19.19 22.50 -5.16
N CYS A 55 -18.69 23.55 -4.52
CA CYS A 55 -17.37 23.51 -3.87
C CYS A 55 -17.33 22.50 -2.73
N SER A 56 -18.43 22.32 -2.01
CA SER A 56 -18.54 21.31 -0.95
C SER A 56 -18.48 19.89 -1.52
N TYR A 57 -19.13 19.63 -2.65
CA TYR A 57 -18.97 18.34 -3.35
C TYR A 57 -17.53 18.09 -3.81
N GLU A 58 -16.84 19.11 -4.33
CA GLU A 58 -15.42 18.99 -4.66
C GLU A 58 -14.54 18.74 -3.43
N LEU A 59 -14.87 19.35 -2.29
CA LEU A 59 -14.20 19.06 -1.03
C LEU A 59 -14.42 17.61 -0.59
N PHE A 60 -15.67 17.13 -0.62
CA PHE A 60 -15.99 15.74 -0.30
C PHE A 60 -15.27 14.78 -1.24
N PHE A 61 -15.26 15.09 -2.54
CA PHE A 61 -14.50 14.35 -3.55
C PHE A 61 -13.00 14.35 -3.28
N ALA A 62 -12.40 15.50 -2.94
CA ALA A 62 -10.99 15.61 -2.61
C ALA A 62 -10.62 14.69 -1.44
N ASP A 63 -11.44 14.69 -0.39
CA ASP A 63 -11.25 13.88 0.81
C ASP A 63 -11.67 12.40 0.64
N PHE A 64 -12.43 12.07 -0.39
CA PHE A 64 -12.83 10.70 -0.70
C PHE A 64 -11.60 9.87 -1.08
N SER A 65 -11.34 8.80 -0.35
CA SER A 65 -10.16 7.93 -0.57
C SER A 65 -10.60 6.53 -0.92
N ILE A 66 -9.87 5.87 -1.82
CA ILE A 66 -10.23 4.52 -2.29
C ILE A 66 -9.03 3.59 -2.14
N GLU A 67 -9.07 2.63 -1.23
CA GLU A 67 -8.00 1.65 -1.12
C GLU A 67 -8.52 0.26 -1.42
N GLU A 68 -7.82 -0.44 -2.31
CA GLU A 68 -8.13 -1.81 -2.72
C GLU A 68 -9.58 -1.95 -3.20
N GLY A 69 -10.05 -0.96 -3.96
CA GLY A 69 -11.40 -0.91 -4.52
C GLY A 69 -12.51 -0.59 -3.52
N LYS A 70 -12.17 -0.17 -2.30
CA LYS A 70 -13.13 0.20 -1.26
C LYS A 70 -12.95 1.65 -0.84
N HIS A 71 -14.06 2.31 -0.54
CA HIS A 71 -14.03 3.64 0.06
C HIS A 71 -13.45 3.58 1.48
N ILE A 72 -12.47 4.44 1.75
CA ILE A 72 -11.84 4.63 3.06
C ILE A 72 -12.23 6.00 3.59
N LEU A 73 -12.83 6.00 4.79
CA LEU A 73 -13.19 7.21 5.52
C LEU A 73 -11.92 7.91 6.00
N LYS A 74 -11.89 9.24 5.87
CA LYS A 74 -10.82 10.09 6.40
C LYS A 74 -10.87 10.16 7.93
N PHE A 75 -12.06 10.15 8.51
CA PHE A 75 -12.26 10.05 9.96
C PHE A 75 -13.55 9.30 10.30
N GLN A 76 -13.49 8.54 11.39
CA GLN A 76 -14.63 7.85 11.97
C GLN A 76 -14.56 7.91 13.50
N SER A 77 -15.61 8.45 14.13
CA SER A 77 -15.76 8.51 15.58
C SER A 77 -17.20 8.14 15.94
N GLY A 78 -17.41 6.90 16.37
CA GLY A 78 -18.76 6.36 16.61
C GLY A 78 -19.57 6.33 15.31
N ALA A 79 -20.75 6.96 15.33
CA ALA A 79 -21.63 7.08 14.16
C ALA A 79 -21.19 8.19 13.18
N ASN A 80 -20.30 9.10 13.59
CA ASN A 80 -19.84 10.17 12.73
C ASN A 80 -18.72 9.65 11.82
N ALA A 81 -18.96 9.66 10.52
CA ALA A 81 -18.04 9.23 9.48
C ALA A 81 -17.90 10.33 8.42
N TYR A 82 -16.73 10.43 7.79
CA TYR A 82 -16.53 11.39 6.70
C TYR A 82 -15.33 11.02 5.80
N PRO A 83 -15.39 11.35 4.50
CA PRO A 83 -16.63 11.76 3.80
C PRO A 83 -17.55 10.54 3.71
N THR A 84 -18.87 10.74 3.59
CA THR A 84 -19.80 9.63 3.29
C THR A 84 -20.52 9.91 1.97
N LEU A 85 -21.10 8.87 1.38
CA LEU A 85 -21.78 8.99 0.09
C LEU A 85 -23.06 9.84 0.20
N GLU A 86 -23.66 9.91 1.38
CA GLU A 86 -24.85 10.71 1.67
C GLU A 86 -24.59 12.22 1.63
N LEU A 87 -23.31 12.64 1.64
CA LEU A 87 -22.93 14.05 1.50
C LEU A 87 -23.22 14.60 0.09
N PHE A 88 -23.46 13.73 -0.90
CA PHE A 88 -23.83 14.10 -2.27
C PHE A 88 -25.35 14.05 -2.44
N ASP A 89 -26.03 15.08 -1.94
CA ASP A 89 -27.50 15.16 -1.89
C ASP A 89 -28.17 15.52 -3.23
N ASP A 90 -27.40 15.78 -4.30
CA ASP A 90 -27.89 15.99 -5.68
C ASP A 90 -27.98 14.70 -6.49
N ASN A 91 -28.05 13.55 -5.82
CA ASN A 91 -28.05 12.24 -6.48
C ASN A 91 -26.83 12.04 -7.42
N PHE A 92 -25.69 12.64 -7.05
CA PHE A 92 -24.42 12.59 -7.77
C PHE A 92 -24.45 13.24 -9.16
N ASP A 93 -25.44 14.07 -9.49
CA ASP A 93 -25.56 14.68 -10.83
C ASP A 93 -24.39 15.61 -11.16
N TYR A 94 -23.90 16.36 -10.17
CA TYR A 94 -22.67 17.13 -10.29
C TYR A 94 -21.46 16.23 -10.56
N ILE A 95 -21.31 15.15 -9.80
CA ILE A 95 -20.19 14.20 -9.94
C ILE A 95 -20.22 13.50 -11.31
N LYS A 96 -21.39 13.11 -11.81
CA LYS A 96 -21.57 12.57 -13.18
C LYS A 96 -21.12 13.59 -14.23
N THR A 97 -21.52 14.85 -14.06
CA THR A 97 -21.12 15.94 -14.96
C THR A 97 -19.60 16.13 -14.97
N ARG A 98 -18.96 16.12 -13.80
CA ARG A 98 -17.50 16.21 -13.67
C ARG A 98 -16.79 15.00 -14.29
N ALA A 99 -17.26 13.78 -14.03
CA ALA A 99 -16.71 12.54 -14.59
C ALA A 99 -16.69 12.53 -16.12
N ASN A 100 -17.70 13.14 -16.76
CA ASN A 100 -17.80 13.24 -18.22
C ASN A 100 -16.92 14.34 -18.82
N LYS A 101 -16.67 15.43 -18.08
CA LYS A 101 -15.90 16.59 -18.58
C LYS A 101 -14.39 16.45 -18.38
N VAL A 102 -13.99 15.87 -17.24
CA VAL A 102 -12.59 15.80 -16.83
C VAL A 102 -11.76 14.96 -17.80
N GLN A 103 -10.58 15.45 -18.19
CA GLN A 103 -9.68 14.72 -19.09
C GLN A 103 -8.48 14.13 -18.36
N ASN A 104 -8.00 14.78 -17.30
CA ASN A 104 -6.90 14.27 -16.50
C ASN A 104 -7.21 12.85 -15.96
N PRO A 105 -6.42 11.82 -16.35
CA PRO A 105 -6.71 10.43 -16.00
C PRO A 105 -6.79 10.15 -14.50
N LYS A 106 -6.06 10.91 -13.67
CA LYS A 106 -6.07 10.79 -12.20
C LYS A 106 -7.45 11.07 -11.63
N TYR A 107 -8.01 12.22 -11.97
CA TYR A 107 -9.31 12.64 -11.47
C TYR A 107 -10.44 11.92 -12.19
N LYS A 108 -10.31 11.67 -13.50
CA LYS A 108 -11.28 10.88 -14.27
C LYS A 108 -11.47 9.49 -13.66
N ALA A 109 -10.38 8.82 -13.30
CA ALA A 109 -10.45 7.53 -12.60
C ALA A 109 -11.17 7.65 -11.26
N LYS A 110 -10.82 8.65 -10.46
CA LYS A 110 -11.39 8.85 -9.11
C LYS A 110 -12.88 9.18 -9.15
N TYR A 111 -13.36 10.09 -10.01
CA TYR A 111 -14.78 10.42 -10.11
C TYR A 111 -15.61 9.20 -10.54
N ASN A 112 -15.15 8.49 -11.56
CA ASN A 112 -15.83 7.30 -12.05
C ASN A 112 -15.82 6.16 -11.01
N HIS A 113 -14.74 5.99 -10.26
CA HIS A 113 -14.67 5.00 -9.19
C HIS A 113 -15.58 5.39 -8.01
N LEU A 114 -15.69 6.68 -7.66
CA LEU A 114 -16.67 7.16 -6.69
C LEU A 114 -18.10 6.81 -7.13
N LEU A 115 -18.45 7.08 -8.39
CA LEU A 115 -19.76 6.74 -8.94
C LEU A 115 -20.03 5.23 -8.91
N TRP A 116 -19.03 4.40 -9.21
CA TRP A 116 -19.12 2.93 -9.06
C TRP A 116 -19.42 2.48 -7.62
N LEU A 117 -18.89 3.20 -6.62
CA LEU A 117 -19.12 2.91 -5.21
C LEU A 117 -20.41 3.54 -4.67
N SER A 118 -21.04 4.44 -5.42
CA SER A 118 -22.25 5.16 -5.03
C SER A 118 -23.54 4.36 -5.25
N PRO A 119 -24.69 4.81 -4.71
CA PRO A 119 -26.01 4.29 -5.10
C PRO A 119 -26.32 4.40 -6.61
N GLN A 120 -25.63 5.29 -7.33
CA GLN A 120 -25.73 5.45 -8.79
C GLN A 120 -24.82 4.50 -9.58
N LYS A 121 -24.35 3.43 -8.94
CA LYS A 121 -23.46 2.42 -9.50
C LYS A 121 -23.91 1.92 -10.87
N HIS A 122 -23.05 2.06 -11.86
CA HIS A 122 -23.21 1.51 -13.19
C HIS A 122 -21.89 0.92 -13.70
N ILE A 123 -21.97 -0.14 -14.53
CA ILE A 123 -20.77 -0.82 -15.04
C ILE A 123 -19.89 0.09 -15.90
N ASP A 124 -20.48 1.06 -16.60
CA ASP A 124 -19.74 1.99 -17.45
C ASP A 124 -18.80 2.89 -16.63
N PHE A 125 -19.21 3.31 -15.43
CA PHE A 125 -18.32 4.05 -14.52
C PHE A 125 -17.12 3.19 -14.09
N ALA A 126 -17.33 1.90 -13.83
CA ALA A 126 -16.21 1.01 -13.52
C ALA A 126 -15.24 0.86 -14.71
N LYS A 127 -15.76 0.69 -15.93
CA LYS A 127 -14.94 0.59 -17.14
C LYS A 127 -14.16 1.88 -17.40
N GLU A 128 -14.81 3.04 -17.30
CA GLU A 128 -14.18 4.33 -17.50
C GLU A 128 -13.08 4.60 -16.46
N ALA A 129 -13.30 4.19 -15.20
CA ALA A 129 -12.29 4.24 -14.16
C ALA A 129 -11.10 3.31 -14.46
N ILE A 130 -11.34 2.09 -14.95
CA ILE A 130 -10.30 1.13 -15.35
C ILE A 130 -9.44 1.71 -16.48
N GLU A 131 -10.05 2.23 -17.54
CA GLU A 131 -9.32 2.87 -18.65
C GLU A 131 -8.49 4.07 -18.16
N SER A 132 -9.07 4.89 -17.29
CA SER A 132 -8.41 6.08 -16.76
C SER A 132 -7.23 5.71 -15.85
N TYR A 133 -7.36 4.71 -14.98
CA TYR A 133 -6.23 4.20 -14.19
C TYR A 133 -5.14 3.60 -15.09
N LEU A 134 -5.50 2.81 -16.11
CA LEU A 134 -4.51 2.26 -17.05
C LEU A 134 -3.77 3.38 -17.78
N SER A 135 -4.47 4.39 -18.27
CA SER A 135 -3.88 5.57 -18.91
C SER A 135 -2.94 6.32 -17.96
N LEU A 136 -3.40 6.58 -16.73
CA LEU A 136 -2.60 7.21 -15.67
C LEU A 136 -1.29 6.45 -15.40
N LEU A 137 -1.38 5.13 -15.20
CA LEU A 137 -0.22 4.30 -14.88
C LEU A 137 0.74 4.18 -16.07
N LYS A 138 0.24 4.04 -17.31
CA LYS A 138 1.07 3.96 -18.52
C LYS A 138 1.82 5.28 -18.77
N ASN A 139 1.15 6.42 -18.59
CA ASN A 139 1.70 7.75 -18.86
C ASN A 139 2.52 8.34 -17.69
N SER A 140 2.51 7.69 -16.52
CA SER A 140 3.31 8.13 -15.37
C SER A 140 4.82 8.10 -15.66
N SER A 141 5.52 9.14 -15.20
CA SER A 141 6.97 9.29 -15.30
C SER A 141 7.52 9.79 -13.97
N PHE A 142 8.36 8.98 -13.34
CA PHE A 142 9.06 9.27 -12.08
C PHE A 142 10.32 8.42 -11.98
N SER A 143 11.24 8.78 -11.08
CA SER A 143 12.45 7.99 -10.83
C SER A 143 12.14 6.73 -10.05
N VAL A 144 12.81 5.62 -10.35
CA VAL A 144 12.73 4.36 -9.60
C VAL A 144 13.05 4.54 -8.10
N ASP A 145 13.94 5.48 -7.80
CA ASP A 145 14.35 5.83 -6.42
C ASP A 145 13.32 6.70 -5.67
N ASP A 146 12.28 7.19 -6.36
CA ASP A 146 11.21 7.95 -5.72
C ASP A 146 10.19 7.01 -5.07
N ASN A 147 10.50 6.61 -3.84
CA ASN A 147 9.68 5.69 -3.06
C ASN A 147 8.22 6.15 -2.89
N LEU A 148 7.95 7.46 -2.88
CA LEU A 148 6.59 7.98 -2.73
C LEU A 148 5.78 7.81 -4.02
N GLN A 149 6.41 8.02 -5.18
CA GLN A 149 5.75 7.81 -6.47
C GLN A 149 5.58 6.31 -6.77
N CYS A 150 6.58 5.49 -6.43
CA CYS A 150 6.48 4.03 -6.46
C CYS A 150 5.31 3.52 -5.59
N LEU A 151 5.19 4.03 -4.35
CA LEU A 151 4.05 3.72 -3.48
C LEU A 151 2.71 4.16 -4.11
N SER A 152 2.68 5.35 -4.70
CA SER A 152 1.49 5.89 -5.37
C SER A 152 1.08 5.03 -6.56
N PHE A 153 2.04 4.58 -7.36
CA PHE A 153 1.83 3.62 -8.44
C PHE A 153 1.18 2.35 -7.89
N GLY A 154 1.75 1.81 -6.80
CA GLY A 154 1.22 0.63 -6.13
C GLY A 154 -0.24 0.80 -5.72
N LYS A 155 -0.60 1.92 -5.07
CA LYS A 155 -1.98 2.21 -4.65
C LYS A 155 -2.95 2.31 -5.83
N TYR A 156 -2.57 3.04 -6.89
CA TYR A 156 -3.39 3.12 -8.10
C TYR A 156 -3.56 1.76 -8.79
N PHE A 157 -2.48 0.97 -8.89
CA PHE A 157 -2.53 -0.35 -9.51
C PHE A 157 -3.43 -1.31 -8.72
N LYS A 158 -3.35 -1.31 -7.38
CA LYS A 158 -4.20 -2.16 -6.54
C LYS A 158 -5.70 -1.85 -6.73
N ASN A 159 -6.05 -0.56 -6.80
CA ASN A 159 -7.42 -0.14 -7.12
C ASN A 159 -7.88 -0.62 -8.50
N LEU A 160 -7.03 -0.41 -9.51
CA LEU A 160 -7.27 -0.88 -10.87
C LEU A 160 -7.50 -2.39 -10.91
N PHE A 161 -6.63 -3.18 -10.28
CA PHE A 161 -6.70 -4.63 -10.26
C PHE A 161 -8.00 -5.12 -9.61
N ILE A 162 -8.34 -4.64 -8.41
CA ILE A 162 -9.57 -5.05 -7.74
C ILE A 162 -10.81 -4.68 -8.55
N LEU A 163 -10.85 -3.46 -9.09
CA LEU A 163 -11.98 -3.00 -9.88
C LEU A 163 -12.15 -3.87 -11.14
N SER A 164 -11.06 -4.11 -11.87
CA SER A 164 -11.04 -4.95 -13.08
C SER A 164 -11.52 -6.37 -12.83
N GLN A 165 -11.12 -6.97 -11.70
CA GLN A 165 -11.54 -8.30 -11.30
C GLN A 165 -13.00 -8.33 -10.86
N THR A 166 -13.46 -7.26 -10.20
CA THR A 166 -14.83 -7.15 -9.72
C THR A 166 -15.84 -7.09 -10.86
N VAL A 167 -15.54 -6.34 -11.92
CA VAL A 167 -16.43 -6.21 -13.10
C VAL A 167 -16.05 -7.12 -14.27
N ASN A 168 -15.03 -7.97 -14.10
CA ASN A 168 -14.51 -8.86 -15.12
C ASN A 168 -14.18 -8.15 -16.45
N TYR A 169 -13.41 -7.07 -16.37
CA TYR A 169 -13.03 -6.23 -17.51
C TYR A 169 -11.52 -5.99 -17.51
N LYS A 170 -10.82 -6.33 -18.61
CA LYS A 170 -9.37 -6.13 -18.80
C LYS A 170 -8.43 -6.74 -17.76
N LYS A 171 -8.89 -7.70 -16.94
CA LYS A 171 -8.08 -8.37 -15.91
C LYS A 171 -6.74 -8.89 -16.47
N ASP A 172 -6.77 -9.61 -17.59
CA ASP A 172 -5.57 -10.22 -18.17
C ASP A 172 -4.60 -9.20 -18.77
N GLU A 173 -5.13 -8.09 -19.33
CA GLU A 173 -4.32 -6.96 -19.80
C GLU A 173 -3.56 -6.32 -18.64
N ILE A 174 -4.21 -6.12 -17.49
CA ILE A 174 -3.62 -5.49 -16.31
C ILE A 174 -2.52 -6.37 -15.70
N ILE A 175 -2.74 -7.69 -15.63
CA ILE A 175 -1.71 -8.62 -15.15
C ILE A 175 -0.53 -8.66 -16.14
N SER A 176 -0.82 -8.71 -17.44
CA SER A 176 0.23 -8.68 -18.47
C SER A 176 1.04 -7.38 -18.41
N TYR A 177 0.38 -6.25 -18.10
CA TYR A 177 1.05 -4.98 -17.88
C TYR A 177 1.99 -5.06 -16.67
N LEU A 178 1.57 -5.60 -15.52
CA LEU A 178 2.50 -5.80 -14.40
C LEU A 178 3.70 -6.68 -14.77
N ILE A 179 3.45 -7.81 -15.46
CA ILE A 179 4.52 -8.72 -15.90
C ILE A 179 5.54 -7.96 -16.76
N SER A 180 5.08 -7.10 -17.68
CA SER A 180 5.99 -6.28 -18.50
C SER A 180 6.81 -5.27 -17.69
N LEU A 181 6.32 -4.86 -16.51
CA LEU A 181 7.02 -3.92 -15.64
C LEU A 181 8.06 -4.59 -14.75
N LEU A 182 8.00 -5.91 -14.54
CA LEU A 182 8.95 -6.63 -13.67
C LEU A 182 10.39 -6.48 -14.17
N GLU A 183 10.60 -6.59 -15.49
CA GLU A 183 11.92 -6.41 -16.13
C GLU A 183 12.28 -4.94 -16.41
N SER A 184 11.39 -4.01 -16.11
CA SER A 184 11.62 -2.57 -16.36
C SER A 184 12.21 -1.87 -15.14
N ASP A 185 12.96 -0.79 -15.39
CA ASP A 185 13.45 0.12 -14.34
C ASP A 185 12.40 1.16 -13.90
N LYS A 186 11.11 0.94 -14.20
CA LYS A 186 10.05 1.89 -13.83
C LYS A 186 9.69 1.84 -12.34
N LEU A 187 9.81 0.67 -11.71
CA LEU A 187 9.38 0.44 -10.33
C LEU A 187 10.53 -0.13 -9.51
N ASN A 188 10.64 0.28 -8.25
CA ASN A 188 11.59 -0.33 -7.33
C ASN A 188 11.17 -1.77 -6.97
N ASP A 189 12.12 -2.56 -6.48
CA ASP A 189 11.91 -3.97 -6.20
C ASP A 189 10.84 -4.21 -5.12
N PHE A 190 10.73 -3.32 -4.13
CA PHE A 190 9.69 -3.40 -3.11
C PHE A 190 8.28 -3.26 -3.70
N THR A 191 8.08 -2.31 -4.62
CA THR A 191 6.78 -2.10 -5.27
C THR A 191 6.44 -3.27 -6.17
N LYS A 192 7.42 -3.80 -6.92
CA LYS A 192 7.24 -5.01 -7.73
C LYS A 192 6.79 -6.20 -6.86
N TYR A 193 7.48 -6.46 -5.75
CA TYR A 193 7.09 -7.47 -4.77
C TYR A 193 5.66 -7.24 -4.26
N SER A 194 5.36 -6.03 -3.77
CA SER A 194 4.06 -5.74 -3.16
C SER A 194 2.90 -5.94 -4.14
N LEU A 195 3.12 -5.70 -5.43
CA LEU A 195 2.11 -5.95 -6.46
C LEU A 195 1.95 -7.43 -6.79
N MET A 196 3.05 -8.19 -6.91
CA MET A 196 2.98 -9.64 -7.12
C MET A 196 2.28 -10.33 -5.95
N ASP A 197 2.67 -10.00 -4.73
CA ASP A 197 2.09 -10.53 -3.49
C ASP A 197 0.58 -10.22 -3.41
N PHE A 198 0.22 -8.94 -3.64
CA PHE A 198 -1.17 -8.52 -3.65
C PHE A 198 -2.04 -9.28 -4.66
N ILE A 199 -1.55 -9.47 -5.89
CA ILE A 199 -2.28 -10.23 -6.92
C ILE A 199 -2.44 -11.69 -6.50
N ILE A 200 -1.41 -12.29 -5.92
CA ILE A 200 -1.41 -13.69 -5.51
C ILE A 200 -2.42 -13.94 -4.37
N GLU A 201 -2.56 -12.97 -3.46
CA GLU A 201 -3.53 -13.01 -2.36
C GLU A 201 -4.97 -12.72 -2.83
N ASN A 202 -5.16 -11.73 -3.72
CA ASN A 202 -6.49 -11.20 -4.04
C ASN A 202 -7.11 -11.79 -5.31
N SER A 203 -6.38 -12.58 -6.11
CA SER A 203 -6.93 -13.22 -7.30
C SER A 203 -7.79 -14.44 -6.93
N LYS A 204 -9.09 -14.41 -7.27
CA LYS A 204 -10.02 -15.52 -7.03
C LYS A 204 -9.55 -16.85 -7.66
N LYS A 205 -8.94 -16.75 -8.84
CA LYS A 205 -8.28 -17.83 -9.58
C LYS A 205 -7.14 -17.19 -10.36
N ILE A 206 -5.91 -17.49 -9.97
CA ILE A 206 -4.72 -17.10 -10.70
C ILE A 206 -4.28 -18.24 -11.61
N ASP A 207 -3.91 -17.91 -12.83
CA ASP A 207 -3.33 -18.87 -13.77
C ASP A 207 -2.00 -19.39 -13.18
N SER A 208 -1.76 -20.70 -13.32
CA SER A 208 -0.49 -21.30 -12.95
C SER A 208 0.66 -20.68 -13.74
N LEU A 209 0.43 -20.26 -14.98
CA LEU A 209 1.42 -19.59 -15.82
C LEU A 209 1.79 -18.20 -15.29
N ILE A 210 0.83 -17.45 -14.72
CA ILE A 210 1.13 -16.18 -14.05
C ILE A 210 1.94 -16.44 -12.78
N THR A 211 1.53 -17.45 -12.00
CA THR A 211 2.24 -17.84 -10.78
C THR A 211 3.68 -18.24 -11.09
N GLN A 212 3.90 -19.01 -12.16
CA GLN A 212 5.22 -19.40 -12.62
C GLN A 212 6.07 -18.19 -13.04
N LYS A 213 5.51 -17.23 -13.77
CA LYS A 213 6.24 -16.01 -14.14
C LYS A 213 6.70 -15.19 -12.94
N PHE A 214 5.84 -15.04 -11.92
CA PHE A 214 6.23 -14.36 -10.68
C PHE A 214 7.31 -15.14 -9.93
N PHE A 215 7.23 -16.48 -9.95
CA PHE A 215 8.23 -17.34 -9.33
C PHE A 215 9.58 -17.19 -10.01
N ASP A 216 9.64 -17.34 -11.33
CA ASP A 216 10.87 -17.26 -12.11
C ASP A 216 11.54 -15.90 -11.95
N TYR A 217 10.77 -14.81 -12.06
CA TYR A 217 11.27 -13.46 -11.83
C TYR A 217 11.86 -13.32 -10.41
N SER A 218 11.08 -13.68 -9.39
CA SER A 218 11.49 -13.52 -7.99
C SER A 218 12.75 -14.34 -7.69
N LYS A 219 12.81 -15.60 -8.16
CA LYS A 219 13.93 -16.51 -7.95
C LYS A 219 15.21 -16.01 -8.61
N ASN A 220 15.11 -15.42 -9.79
CA ASN A 220 16.27 -14.83 -10.47
C ASN A 220 16.75 -13.53 -9.80
N LYS A 221 15.87 -12.83 -9.08
CA LYS A 221 16.18 -11.52 -8.51
C LYS A 221 16.88 -11.60 -7.14
N ILE A 222 16.61 -12.62 -6.32
CA ILE A 222 17.04 -12.65 -4.91
C ILE A 222 18.55 -12.56 -4.66
N SER A 223 19.41 -12.92 -5.62
CA SER A 223 20.87 -12.78 -5.48
C SER A 223 21.34 -11.33 -5.48
N ASP A 224 20.55 -10.43 -6.10
CA ASP A 224 20.95 -9.06 -6.39
C ASP A 224 20.14 -8.06 -5.55
N LEU A 225 19.28 -8.53 -4.65
CA LEU A 225 18.41 -7.69 -3.84
C LEU A 225 19.14 -7.09 -2.64
N ASP A 226 18.78 -5.85 -2.32
CA ASP A 226 19.08 -5.23 -1.03
C ASP A 226 18.43 -6.02 0.12
N GLU A 227 19.15 -6.14 1.23
CA GLU A 227 18.76 -6.88 2.42
C GLU A 227 17.36 -6.49 2.92
N ARG A 228 16.97 -5.20 2.83
CA ARG A 228 15.67 -4.69 3.29
C ARG A 228 14.47 -5.25 2.52
N VAL A 229 14.70 -5.77 1.31
CA VAL A 229 13.65 -6.27 0.41
C VAL A 229 13.76 -7.79 0.22
N LEU A 230 14.91 -8.38 0.54
CA LEU A 230 15.19 -9.81 0.40
C LEU A 230 14.18 -10.68 1.17
N GLU A 231 13.90 -10.35 2.43
CA GLU A 231 12.94 -11.11 3.26
C GLU A 231 11.56 -11.20 2.61
N SER A 232 11.09 -10.09 2.05
CA SER A 232 9.80 -10.01 1.35
C SER A 232 9.76 -10.94 0.13
N TYR A 233 10.81 -10.95 -0.68
CA TYR A 233 10.88 -11.86 -1.84
C TYR A 233 10.99 -13.33 -1.43
N LEU A 234 11.74 -13.64 -0.38
CA LEU A 234 11.84 -15.03 0.11
C LEU A 234 10.48 -15.53 0.63
N LYS A 235 9.72 -14.68 1.36
CA LYS A 235 8.34 -15.01 1.78
C LYS A 235 7.41 -15.21 0.58
N LEU A 236 7.50 -14.34 -0.44
CA LEU A 236 6.74 -14.49 -1.67
C LEU A 236 7.07 -15.80 -2.38
N LEU A 237 8.36 -16.15 -2.49
CA LEU A 237 8.81 -17.40 -3.11
C LEU A 237 8.25 -18.64 -2.39
N VAL A 238 8.19 -18.64 -1.05
CA VAL A 238 7.50 -19.72 -0.30
C VAL A 238 6.02 -19.82 -0.69
N ILE A 239 5.32 -18.69 -0.80
CA ILE A 239 3.90 -18.67 -1.21
C ILE A 239 3.73 -19.19 -2.64
N LEU A 240 4.58 -18.76 -3.57
CA LEU A 240 4.55 -19.16 -4.97
C LEU A 240 4.88 -20.66 -5.12
N SER A 241 5.92 -21.16 -4.45
CA SER A 241 6.28 -22.58 -4.46
C SER A 241 5.14 -23.47 -3.94
N ARG A 242 4.41 -23.03 -2.90
CA ARG A 242 3.21 -23.74 -2.43
C ARG A 242 2.11 -23.79 -3.48
N LYS A 243 1.83 -22.67 -4.16
CA LYS A 243 0.82 -22.61 -5.23
C LYS A 243 1.20 -23.45 -6.45
N LEU A 244 2.50 -23.61 -6.72
CA LEU A 244 3.04 -24.43 -7.79
C LEU A 244 3.32 -25.90 -7.38
N ASN A 245 3.09 -26.26 -6.12
CA ASN A 245 3.40 -27.58 -5.54
C ASN A 245 4.89 -27.99 -5.64
N LEU A 246 5.80 -27.03 -5.55
CA LEU A 246 7.26 -27.24 -5.61
C LEU A 246 7.84 -27.53 -4.21
N LYS A 247 7.76 -28.78 -3.76
CA LYS A 247 8.09 -29.14 -2.38
C LYS A 247 9.54 -28.83 -1.98
N ASP A 248 10.49 -29.13 -2.85
CA ASP A 248 11.92 -28.95 -2.54
C ASP A 248 12.28 -27.45 -2.45
N GLU A 249 11.69 -26.64 -3.32
CA GLU A 249 11.83 -25.18 -3.32
C GLU A 249 11.24 -24.54 -2.04
N ILE A 250 10.12 -25.08 -1.52
CA ILE A 250 9.56 -24.62 -0.24
C ILE A 250 10.59 -24.78 0.88
N TYR A 251 11.26 -25.93 0.95
CA TYR A 251 12.29 -26.17 1.96
C TYR A 251 13.51 -25.28 1.76
N GLU A 252 13.98 -25.13 0.51
CA GLU A 252 15.10 -24.25 0.18
C GLU A 252 14.85 -22.79 0.63
N PHE A 253 13.67 -22.23 0.32
CA PHE A 253 13.38 -20.84 0.67
C PHE A 253 13.12 -20.63 2.16
N HIS A 254 12.57 -21.62 2.86
CA HIS A 254 12.52 -21.59 4.33
C HIS A 254 13.93 -21.63 4.93
N GLU A 255 14.85 -22.40 4.35
CA GLU A 255 16.24 -22.40 4.81
C GLU A 255 16.90 -21.03 4.58
N LYS A 256 16.73 -20.44 3.40
CA LYS A 256 17.24 -19.09 3.09
C LYS A 256 16.64 -17.99 3.98
N LEU A 257 15.35 -18.10 4.37
CA LEU A 257 14.75 -17.20 5.36
C LEU A 257 15.41 -17.34 6.73
N GLY A 258 15.71 -18.56 7.14
CA GLY A 258 16.48 -18.82 8.35
C GLY A 258 17.87 -18.17 8.29
N ASP A 259 18.58 -18.36 7.19
CA ASP A 259 19.91 -17.78 6.97
C ASP A 259 19.87 -16.24 6.99
N TYR A 260 18.86 -15.64 6.35
CA TYR A 260 18.62 -14.19 6.39
C TYR A 260 18.42 -13.68 7.82
N HIS A 261 17.64 -14.37 8.66
CA HIS A 261 17.46 -13.96 10.05
C HIS A 261 18.76 -14.06 10.86
N ILE A 262 19.61 -15.05 10.58
CA ILE A 262 20.94 -15.14 11.19
C ILE A 262 21.83 -13.98 10.72
N SER A 263 21.81 -13.63 9.43
CA SER A 263 22.65 -12.55 8.89
C SER A 263 22.36 -11.19 9.51
N GLN A 264 21.11 -10.93 9.93
CA GLN A 264 20.74 -9.68 10.62
C GLN A 264 21.56 -9.45 11.91
N LEU A 265 22.15 -10.50 12.48
CA LEU A 265 22.94 -10.43 13.71
C LEU A 265 24.43 -10.18 13.48
N GLU A 266 24.94 -10.29 12.24
CA GLU A 266 26.36 -10.08 11.94
C GLU A 266 26.79 -8.62 12.18
N ASN A 267 25.85 -7.69 11.99
CA ASN A 267 26.08 -6.25 12.15
C ASN A 267 25.51 -5.68 13.46
N GLU A 268 24.82 -6.50 14.26
CA GLU A 268 24.15 -6.04 15.47
C GLU A 268 25.10 -6.01 16.67
N LYS A 269 25.32 -4.80 17.21
CA LYS A 269 26.17 -4.60 18.39
C LYS A 269 25.47 -5.05 19.66
N ASN A 270 24.14 -5.03 19.69
CA ASN A 270 23.37 -5.29 20.90
C ASN A 270 22.67 -6.65 20.86
N LYS A 271 23.42 -7.70 21.24
CA LYS A 271 23.00 -9.12 21.15
C LYS A 271 21.98 -9.57 22.22
N GLY A 272 21.31 -8.65 22.91
CA GLY A 272 20.28 -8.97 23.90
C GLY A 272 18.98 -9.49 23.27
N PHE A 273 17.87 -8.79 23.51
CA PHE A 273 16.56 -9.17 22.94
C PHE A 273 16.53 -9.29 21.41
N ILE A 274 17.37 -8.54 20.70
CA ILE A 274 17.45 -8.56 19.25
C ILE A 274 17.95 -9.93 18.76
N ALA A 275 19.00 -10.48 19.38
CA ALA A 275 19.48 -11.82 19.06
C ALA A 275 18.42 -12.89 19.35
N HIS A 276 17.73 -12.77 20.48
CA HIS A 276 16.64 -13.69 20.81
C HIS A 276 15.53 -13.67 19.74
N HIS A 277 15.11 -12.48 19.29
CA HIS A 277 14.10 -12.35 18.23
C HIS A 277 14.55 -13.05 16.93
N TYR A 278 15.74 -12.72 16.43
CA TYR A 278 16.21 -13.26 15.16
C TYR A 278 16.51 -14.76 15.22
N TYR A 279 17.10 -15.27 16.30
CA TYR A 279 17.29 -16.72 16.46
C TYR A 279 15.97 -17.47 16.60
N THR A 280 14.95 -16.88 17.22
CA THR A 280 13.62 -17.49 17.30
C THR A 280 13.01 -17.61 15.91
N ASN A 281 13.02 -16.53 15.12
CA ASN A 281 12.50 -16.55 13.75
C ASN A 281 13.30 -17.54 12.87
N ALA A 282 14.64 -17.50 12.94
CA ALA A 282 15.49 -18.44 12.19
C ALA A 282 15.17 -19.90 12.52
N LEU A 283 15.01 -20.22 13.81
CA LEU A 283 14.66 -21.56 14.26
C LEU A 283 13.29 -22.03 13.74
N GLU A 284 12.30 -21.14 13.69
CA GLU A 284 10.99 -21.46 13.10
C GLU A 284 11.09 -21.75 11.60
N GLU A 285 11.89 -20.99 10.88
CA GLU A 285 12.10 -21.18 9.44
C GLU A 285 12.89 -22.47 9.14
N TYR A 286 13.96 -22.78 9.88
CA TYR A 286 14.68 -24.05 9.73
C TYR A 286 13.84 -25.28 10.07
N LYS A 287 12.91 -25.16 11.04
CA LYS A 287 11.91 -26.22 11.30
C LYS A 287 11.01 -26.45 10.10
N LYS A 288 10.55 -25.37 9.44
CA LYS A 288 9.75 -25.47 8.20
C LYS A 288 10.57 -26.02 7.04
N ALA A 289 11.88 -25.78 7.00
CA ALA A 289 12.83 -26.36 6.04
C ALA A 289 13.20 -27.83 6.32
N ASN A 290 12.88 -28.36 7.52
CA ASN A 290 13.30 -29.68 7.98
C ASN A 290 14.83 -29.89 8.02
N ASN A 291 15.61 -28.81 8.23
CA ASN A 291 17.06 -28.87 8.33
C ASN A 291 17.49 -29.13 9.79
N LYS A 292 17.68 -30.40 10.15
CA LYS A 292 18.01 -30.82 11.53
C LYS A 292 19.28 -30.20 12.08
N GLU A 293 20.30 -30.04 11.24
CA GLU A 293 21.59 -29.47 11.64
C GLU A 293 21.44 -27.99 12.02
N LYS A 294 20.83 -27.19 11.15
CA LYS A 294 20.60 -25.76 11.42
C LYS A 294 19.64 -25.54 12.59
N ILE A 295 18.67 -26.44 12.80
CA ILE A 295 17.78 -26.42 13.98
C ILE A 295 18.60 -26.58 15.27
N GLU A 296 19.48 -27.58 15.35
CA GLU A 296 20.29 -27.83 16.54
C GLU A 296 21.25 -26.67 16.81
N GLN A 297 21.98 -26.21 15.78
CA GLN A 297 22.91 -25.09 15.88
C GLN A 297 22.19 -23.81 16.37
N THR A 298 21.05 -23.48 15.78
CA THR A 298 20.29 -22.26 16.13
C THR A 298 19.64 -22.37 17.51
N ALA A 299 19.22 -23.55 17.93
CA ALA A 299 18.68 -23.77 19.28
C ALA A 299 19.74 -23.51 20.37
N VAL A 300 20.99 -23.95 20.14
CA VAL A 300 22.11 -23.64 21.05
C VAL A 300 22.36 -22.14 21.11
N LEU A 301 22.40 -21.45 19.97
CA LEU A 301 22.59 -20.00 19.89
C LEU A 301 21.46 -19.22 20.61
N LEU A 302 20.21 -19.67 20.47
CA LEU A 302 19.07 -19.08 21.15
C LEU A 302 19.17 -19.20 22.68
N GLU A 303 19.54 -20.38 23.19
CA GLU A 303 19.73 -20.59 24.64
C GLU A 303 20.90 -19.78 25.19
N GLN A 304 21.96 -19.58 24.41
CA GLN A 304 23.05 -18.69 24.78
C GLN A 304 22.58 -17.23 24.82
N ALA A 305 21.80 -16.78 23.83
CA ALA A 305 21.28 -15.42 23.77
C ALA A 305 20.39 -15.07 24.97
N LYS A 306 19.57 -16.01 25.46
CA LYS A 306 18.74 -15.82 26.66
C LYS A 306 19.54 -15.40 27.89
N LYS A 307 20.77 -15.91 28.05
CA LYS A 307 21.65 -15.57 29.18
C LYS A 307 22.19 -14.14 29.13
N THR A 308 22.10 -13.49 27.97
CA THR A 308 22.58 -12.11 27.77
C THR A 308 21.49 -11.06 27.95
N ILE A 309 20.24 -11.49 28.17
CA ILE A 309 19.12 -10.60 28.43
C ILE A 309 19.23 -10.08 29.87
N ASP A 310 19.67 -8.83 30.03
CA ASP A 310 19.69 -8.13 31.31
C ASP A 310 18.41 -7.30 31.49
N LEU A 311 17.44 -7.86 32.22
CA LEU A 311 16.24 -7.14 32.63
C LEU A 311 16.49 -6.48 33.97
N LYS A 312 16.69 -5.15 33.97
CA LYS A 312 16.81 -4.38 35.20
C LYS A 312 15.45 -4.31 35.90
N LYS A 313 15.42 -4.73 37.16
CA LYS A 313 14.27 -4.50 38.04
C LYS A 313 14.17 -3.00 38.31
N VAL A 314 13.07 -2.40 37.89
CA VAL A 314 12.72 -1.02 38.28
C VAL A 314 11.74 -1.11 39.43
N SER A 315 12.20 -0.74 40.63
CA SER A 315 11.34 -0.56 41.79
C SER A 315 11.00 0.91 41.95
N PHE A 316 9.73 1.21 42.14
CA PHE A 316 9.24 2.52 42.57
C PHE A 316 8.45 2.32 43.85
N GLU A 317 8.67 3.19 44.84
CA GLU A 317 7.82 3.28 46.03
C GLU A 317 6.73 4.30 45.73
N LEU A 318 5.46 3.89 45.81
CA LEU A 318 4.34 4.83 45.83
C LEU A 318 4.18 5.33 47.28
N GLU A 319 3.87 6.60 47.50
CA GLU A 319 3.62 7.15 48.84
C GLU A 319 2.45 6.46 49.56
N ASP A 320 1.55 5.81 48.81
CA ASP A 320 0.40 5.09 49.33
C ASP A 320 0.73 3.60 49.60
N GLU A 321 0.91 3.26 50.89
CA GLU A 321 1.18 1.91 51.39
C GLU A 321 0.19 0.84 50.88
N LYS A 322 -1.05 1.23 50.58
CA LYS A 322 -2.09 0.30 50.12
C LYS A 322 -1.78 -0.25 48.73
N TYR A 323 -1.19 0.56 47.85
CA TYR A 323 -0.79 0.14 46.51
C TYR A 323 0.53 -0.64 46.52
N ASN A 324 1.47 -0.29 47.40
CA ASN A 324 2.72 -1.05 47.57
C ASN A 324 2.47 -2.49 48.05
N LYS A 325 1.45 -2.72 48.90
CA LYS A 325 1.05 -4.07 49.32
C LYS A 325 0.49 -4.93 48.18
N LEU A 326 -0.21 -4.33 47.22
CA LEU A 326 -0.77 -5.04 46.06
C LEU A 326 0.31 -5.37 45.02
N LEU A 327 1.24 -4.44 44.77
CA LEU A 327 2.31 -4.62 43.79
C LEU A 327 3.37 -5.63 44.22
N ASN A 328 3.63 -5.78 45.53
CA ASN A 328 4.63 -6.72 46.06
C ASN A 328 4.11 -8.16 46.26
N GLN A 329 2.87 -8.46 45.87
CA GLN A 329 2.31 -9.82 45.88
C GLN A 329 2.52 -10.57 44.55
N TRP A 330 3.06 -9.91 43.54
CA TRP A 330 3.46 -10.44 42.23
C TRP A 330 4.98 -10.33 42.08
#